data_AF-A0A8K0MMG5-F1
#
_entry.id   AF-A0A8K0MMG5-F1
#
_cell.length_a   1.000
_cell.length_b   1.000
_cell.length_c   1.000
_cell.angle_alpha   90.00
_cell.angle_beta   90.00
_cell.angle_gamma   90.00
#
_symmetry.space_group_name_H-M   'P 1'
#
loop_
_entity.id
_entity.type
_entity.pdbx_description
1 polymer ?
#
loop_
_entity_poly.entity_id
_entity_poly.type
_entity_poly.pdbx_seq_one_letter_code
_entity_poly.pdbx_strand_id
1 'polypeptide(L)' 'MIVEWYPVDEVLKCMHIGLLCVQQDPMERPNMPSVVVQRGSSGSITLPEPRQPAFVTARVIQMGSLFNYNPNPFRKC' A
#
# COMPACT_ATOMS: atom_id res chain seq x y z
N MET A 1 -11.31 -10.63 -29.68
CA MET A 1 -11.98 -10.57 -28.37
C MET A 1 -10.92 -10.14 -27.36
N ILE A 2 -10.71 -8.84 -27.24
CA ILE A 2 -9.54 -8.26 -26.56
C ILE A 2 -10.01 -7.85 -25.17
N VAL A 3 -9.53 -8.59 -24.15
CA VAL A 3 -9.59 -8.38 -22.70
C VAL A 3 -10.91 -7.85 -22.12
N GLU A 4 -11.69 -8.74 -21.51
CA GLU A 4 -12.49 -8.33 -20.35
C GLU A 4 -11.49 -7.94 -19.25
N TRP A 5 -11.39 -6.64 -19.03
CA TRP A 5 -10.54 -6.02 -18.04
C TRP A 5 -10.95 -6.51 -16.65
N TYR A 6 -9.96 -6.73 -15.79
CA TYR A 6 -10.17 -7.06 -14.37
C TYR A 6 -11.24 -6.13 -13.76
N PRO A 7 -12.22 -6.65 -13.01
CA PRO A 7 -13.22 -5.81 -12.34
C PRO A 7 -12.54 -4.73 -11.51
N VAL A 8 -13.04 -3.50 -11.54
CA VAL A 8 -12.47 -2.37 -10.79
C VAL A 8 -12.32 -2.72 -9.31
N ASP A 9 -13.27 -3.45 -8.75
CA ASP A 9 -13.24 -3.92 -7.36
C ASP A 9 -12.06 -4.85 -7.06
N GLU A 10 -11.68 -5.70 -8.01
CA GLU A 10 -10.50 -6.58 -7.87
C GLU A 10 -9.21 -5.79 -7.94
N VAL A 11 -9.14 -4.78 -8.81
CA VAL A 11 -8.00 -3.86 -8.90
C VAL A 11 -7.84 -3.04 -7.61
N LEU A 12 -8.94 -2.47 -7.11
CA LEU A 12 -8.95 -1.72 -5.85
C LEU A 12 -8.57 -2.61 -4.66
N LYS A 13 -9.08 -3.84 -4.61
CA LYS A 13 -8.70 -4.84 -3.61
C LYS A 13 -7.21 -5.16 -3.65
N CYS A 14 -6.63 -5.33 -4.84
CA CYS A 14 -5.18 -5.52 -4.99
C CYS A 14 -4.38 -4.32 -4.48
N MET A 15 -4.80 -3.10 -4.79
CA MET A 15 -4.14 -1.90 -4.29
C MET A 15 -4.20 -1.84 -2.77
N HIS A 16 -5.37 -2.12 -2.18
CA HIS A 16 -5.58 -2.08 -0.74
C HIS A 16 -4.71 -3.10 0.01
N ILE A 17 -4.68 -4.35 -0.48
CA ILE A 17 -3.82 -5.42 0.05
C ILE A 17 -2.34 -5.02 -0.08
N GLY A 18 -1.94 -4.49 -1.25
CA GLY A 18 -0.57 -4.04 -1.49
C GLY A 18 -0.14 -2.94 -0.52
N LEU A 19 -1.03 -2.00 -0.21
CA LEU A 19 -0.78 -0.94 0.78
C LEU A 19 -0.67 -1.49 2.21
N LEU A 20 -1.42 -2.52 2.57
CA LEU A 20 -1.30 -3.20 3.87
C LEU A 20 0.02 -3.99 4.00
N CYS A 21 0.53 -4.57 2.91
CA CYS A 21 1.80 -5.32 2.92
C CYS A 21 3.03 -4.44 3.16
N VAL A 22 2.97 -3.15 2.78
CA VAL A 22 4.09 -2.20 2.91
C VAL A 22 3.95 -1.26 4.10
N GLN A 23 3.06 -1.59 5.05
CA GLN A 23 2.89 -0.81 6.27
C GLN A 23 4.21 -0.71 7.05
N GLN A 24 4.42 0.48 7.63
CA GLN A 24 5.61 0.78 8.41
C GLN A 24 5.68 -0.09 9.67
N ASP A 25 4.54 -0.26 10.34
CA ASP A 25 4.40 -1.17 11.47
C ASP A 25 4.27 -2.62 10.96
N PRO A 26 5.20 -3.53 11.31
CA PRO A 26 5.10 -4.94 10.96
C PRO A 26 3.84 -5.63 11.49
N MET A 27 3.27 -5.15 12.61
CA MET A 27 2.06 -5.74 13.22
C MET A 27 0.80 -5.47 12.39
N GLU A 28 0.84 -4.42 11.57
CA GLU A 28 -0.26 -4.05 10.67
C GLU A 28 -0.16 -4.74 9.31
N ARG A 29 0.92 -5.48 9.06
CA ARG A 29 1.07 -6.24 7.81
C ARG A 29 0.23 -7.51 7.89
N PRO A 30 -0.54 -7.83 6.85
CA PRO A 30 -1.33 -9.05 6.83
C PRO A 30 -0.41 -10.26 6.74
N ASN A 31 -0.78 -11.33 7.46
CA ASN A 31 -0.11 -12.62 7.32
C ASN A 31 -0.33 -13.18 5.90
N MET A 32 0.65 -13.89 5.32
CA MET A 32 0.57 -14.45 3.96
C MET A 32 -0.71 -15.27 3.67
N PRO A 33 -1.17 -16.20 4.53
CA PRO A 33 -2.45 -16.88 4.33
C PRO A 33 -3.64 -15.93 4.35
N SER A 34 -3.60 -14.86 5.15
CA SER A 34 -4.63 -13.82 5.15
C SER A 34 -4.69 -13.12 3.79
N VAL A 35 -3.54 -12.77 3.21
CA VAL A 35 -3.46 -12.16 1.87
C VAL A 35 -4.11 -13.04 0.79
N VAL A 36 -3.87 -14.35 0.83
CA VAL A 36 -4.47 -15.30 -0.14
C VAL A 36 -5.99 -15.38 0.02
N VAL A 37 -6.47 -15.47 1.26
CA VAL A 37 -7.91 -15.47 1.57
C VAL A 37 -8.57 -14.17 1.15
N GLN A 38 -7.94 -13.04 1.44
CA GLN A 38 -8.43 -11.70 1.09
C GLN A 38 -8.45 -11.49 -0.43
N ARG A 39 -7.47 -12.03 -1.17
CA ARG A 39 -7.40 -12.00 -2.64
C ARG A 39 -8.50 -12.84 -3.28
N GLY A 40 -8.80 -14.01 -2.71
CA GLY A 40 -9.78 -14.95 -3.24
C GLY A 40 -11.23 -14.72 -2.78
N SER A 41 -11.47 -13.83 -1.82
CA SER A 41 -12.82 -13.56 -1.33
C SER A 41 -13.64 -12.80 -2.38
N SER A 42 -14.85 -13.28 -2.66
CA SER A 42 -15.82 -12.60 -3.52
C SER A 42 -16.57 -11.56 -2.67
N GLY A 43 -16.41 -10.26 -2.97
CA GLY A 43 -17.07 -9.19 -2.21
C GLY A 43 -16.21 -7.93 -1.93
N SER A 44 -16.87 -6.89 -1.42
CA SER A 44 -16.31 -5.59 -1.04
C SER A 44 -15.22 -5.70 0.03
N ILE A 45 -14.34 -4.71 0.06
CA ILE A 45 -13.20 -4.55 0.98
C ILE A 45 -13.71 -4.49 2.43
N THR A 46 -13.65 -5.62 3.15
CA THR A 46 -13.77 -5.66 4.63
C THR A 46 -12.41 -5.49 5.32
N LEU A 47 -11.40 -5.05 4.57
CA LEU A 47 -10.03 -4.90 5.04
C LEU A 47 -9.88 -3.60 5.84
N PRO A 48 -9.00 -3.59 6.86
CA PRO A 48 -8.65 -2.35 7.56
C PRO A 48 -8.08 -1.35 6.55
N GLU A 49 -8.40 -0.07 6.75
CA GLU A 49 -7.91 1.00 5.87
C GLU A 49 -6.39 1.14 6.01
N PRO A 50 -5.62 1.12 4.90
CA PRO A 50 -4.19 1.31 4.96
C PRO A 50 -3.86 2.71 5.46
N ARG A 51 -2.93 2.81 6.40
CA ARG A 51 -2.39 4.11 6.81
C ARG A 51 -1.63 4.75 5.66
N GLN A 52 -1.62 6.08 5.63
CA GLN A 52 -0.85 6.84 4.64
C GLN A 52 0.63 6.41 4.69
N PRO A 53 1.25 6.09 3.53
CA PRO A 53 2.66 5.74 3.49
C PRO A 53 3.50 6.90 4.03
N ALA A 54 4.48 6.60 4.88
CA ALA A 54 5.38 7.61 5.47
C ALA A 54 6.12 8.47 4.41
N PHE A 55 6.19 7.99 3.16
CA PHE A 55 6.78 8.72 2.04
C PHE A 55 5.94 9.93 1.57
N VAL A 56 4.62 9.95 1.80
CA VAL A 56 3.73 11.02 1.32
C VAL A 56 3.98 12.32 2.11
N THR A 57 4.21 12.22 3.42
CA THR A 57 4.52 13.37 4.29
C THR A 57 5.83 14.07 3.92
N ALA A 58 6.80 13.33 3.36
CA ALA A 58 8.06 13.90 2.90
C ALA A 58 7.83 14.96 1.81
N ARG A 59 6.86 14.79 0.91
CA ARG A 59 6.65 15.69 -0.24
C ARG A 59 6.08 17.06 0.15
N VAL A 60 5.17 17.12 1.12
CA VAL A 60 4.49 18.36 1.51
C VAL A 60 5.40 19.28 2.32
N ILE A 61 6.27 18.72 3.16
CA ILE A 61 7.24 19.48 3.97
C ILE A 61 8.49 19.85 3.14
N GLN A 62 8.75 19.17 2.02
CA GLN A 62 10.00 19.34 1.26
C GLN A 62 10.17 20.67 0.53
N MET A 63 9.11 21.44 0.25
CA MET A 63 9.28 22.66 -0.56
C MET A 63 10.21 23.69 0.14
N GLY A 64 10.33 23.63 1.48
CA GLY A 64 11.31 24.40 2.25
C GLY A 64 12.64 23.67 2.56
N SER A 65 12.69 22.34 2.42
CA SER A 65 13.79 21.49 2.94
C SER A 65 14.67 20.84 1.86
N LEU A 66 14.35 21.03 0.56
CA LEU A 66 15.10 20.45 -0.57
C LEU A 66 16.61 20.77 -0.56
N PHE A 67 17.04 21.87 0.05
CA PHE A 67 18.45 22.24 0.11
C PHE A 67 19.28 21.41 1.11
N ASN A 68 18.65 20.59 1.97
CA ASN A 68 19.34 19.71 2.92
C ASN A 68 18.91 18.23 2.80
N TYR A 69 18.16 17.86 1.75
CA TYR A 69 17.63 16.51 1.62
C TYR A 69 18.63 15.52 1.00
N ASN A 70 19.02 14.50 1.77
CA ASN A 70 19.70 13.31 1.28
C ASN A 70 18.65 12.26 0.82
N PRO A 71 18.60 11.87 -0.47
CA PRO A 71 17.51 11.10 -1.07
C PRO A 71 17.60 9.59 -0.82
N ASN A 72 18.06 9.13 0.34
CA ASN A 72 18.20 7.71 0.65
C ASN A 72 17.11 7.19 1.62
N PRO A 73 15.92 6.81 1.12
CA PRO A 73 14.84 6.25 1.94
C PRO A 73 15.09 4.81 2.42
N PHE A 74 16.22 4.18 2.04
CA PHE A 74 16.52 2.77 2.33
C PHE A 74 17.55 2.51 3.44
N ARG A 75 18.06 3.53 4.15
CA ARG A 75 19.04 3.31 5.23
C ARG A 75 18.42 2.97 6.59
N LYS A 76 17.70 1.85 6.68
CA LYS A 76 17.39 1.18 7.96
C LYS A 76 17.34 -0.35 7.80
N CYS A 77 18.44 -0.94 7.35
CA CYS A 77 18.82 -2.29 7.74
C CYS A 77 19.86 -2.19 8.85
#